data_AF-A0A8S2SME1-F1
#
_entry.id   AF-A0A8S2SME1-F1
#
_cell.length_a   1.000
_cell.length_b   1.000
_cell.length_c   1.000
_cell.angle_alpha   90.00
_cell.angle_beta   90.00
_cell.angle_gamma   90.00
#
_symmetry.space_group_name_H-M   'P 1'
#
loop_
_entity.id
_entity.type
_entity.pdbx_description
1 polymer ?
#
loop_
_entity_poly.entity_id
_entity_poly.type
_entity_poly.pdbx_seq_one_letter_code
_entity_poly.pdbx_strand_id
1 'polypeptide(L)'
;ILLHLIDLLDPRVTFADRLCYLAEALQIARSTSAALLSTSQQIKSSSDSQLTELIPTLEQRLQTAFVQKQIYTDLQMYMRALETHTITSTIINDDLQQHIEHIQYSIKKLDSALFDATELFVDYAQKYELYECQLLLLQLDGNEEPTILQTIWRRLLRKEVNDLFPSTANVTGGDYERIMILQQHLIERLRNCRKKRLRLPMDFIRGELKQIAHTLNNLSDHGDIVSSEDFSNQILSDL
;
A
#
# COMPACT_ATOMS: atom_id res chain seq x y z
N ILE A 1 28.56 1.47 -11.46
CA ILE A 1 27.93 0.69 -12.55
C ILE A 1 26.46 0.41 -12.21
N LEU A 2 26.15 -0.34 -11.15
CA LEU A 2 24.75 -0.63 -10.77
C LEU A 2 23.88 0.62 -10.60
N LEU A 3 24.36 1.65 -9.90
CA LEU A 3 23.64 2.93 -9.76
C LEU A 3 23.31 3.57 -11.11
N HIS A 4 24.22 3.49 -12.08
CA HIS A 4 23.98 4.01 -13.42
C HIS A 4 22.92 3.19 -14.16
N LEU A 5 22.94 1.86 -14.04
CA LEU A 5 21.94 0.98 -14.65
C LEU A 5 20.54 1.17 -14.06
N ILE A 6 20.46 1.53 -12.77
CA ILE A 6 19.21 1.84 -12.09
C ILE A 6 18.54 3.08 -12.71
N ASP A 7 19.32 4.13 -12.94
CA ASP A 7 18.80 5.42 -13.45
C ASP A 7 18.67 5.47 -14.98
N LEU A 8 19.10 4.42 -15.67
CA LEU A 8 19.13 4.38 -17.13
C LEU A 8 17.71 4.13 -17.69
N LEU A 9 17.26 5.05 -18.55
CA LEU A 9 15.97 4.96 -19.26
C LEU A 9 16.08 4.04 -20.50
N ASP A 10 16.46 2.77 -20.29
CA ASP A 10 16.42 1.75 -21.34
C ASP A 10 15.20 0.85 -21.12
N PRO A 11 14.32 0.71 -22.14
CA PRO A 11 13.13 -0.15 -22.07
C PRO A 11 13.46 -1.64 -21.93
N ARG A 12 14.70 -2.07 -22.17
CA ARG A 12 15.16 -3.46 -21.98
C ARG A 12 15.46 -3.79 -20.52
N VAL A 13 15.72 -2.78 -19.71
CA VAL A 13 15.87 -2.94 -18.27
C VAL A 13 14.48 -2.78 -17.66
N THR A 14 14.00 -3.78 -16.95
CA THR A 14 12.68 -3.77 -16.30
C THR A 14 12.76 -3.19 -14.88
N PHE A 15 11.61 -2.95 -14.26
CA PHE A 15 11.56 -2.57 -12.84
C PHE A 15 12.13 -3.69 -11.96
N ALA A 16 11.86 -4.95 -12.32
CA ALA A 16 12.42 -6.10 -11.61
C ALA A 16 13.95 -6.12 -11.64
N ASP A 17 14.55 -5.84 -12.80
CA ASP A 17 16.00 -5.72 -12.94
C ASP A 17 16.56 -4.59 -12.08
N ARG A 18 15.93 -3.40 -12.12
CA ARG A 18 16.34 -2.25 -11.28
C ARG A 18 16.24 -2.54 -9.79
N LEU A 19 15.21 -3.25 -9.36
CA LEU A 19 15.05 -3.67 -7.97
C LEU A 19 16.17 -4.62 -7.55
N CYS A 20 16.55 -5.57 -8.42
CA CYS A 20 17.70 -6.46 -8.20
C CYS A 20 19.02 -5.67 -8.11
N TYR A 21 19.26 -4.74 -9.05
CA TYR A 21 20.45 -3.90 -9.03
C TYR A 21 20.54 -3.03 -7.78
N LEU A 22 19.41 -2.52 -7.29
CA LEU A 22 19.35 -1.71 -6.08
C LEU A 22 19.64 -2.52 -4.82
N ALA A 23 19.06 -3.72 -4.72
CA ALA A 23 19.35 -4.65 -3.63
C ALA A 23 20.82 -5.09 -3.64
N GLU A 24 21.38 -5.38 -4.81
CA GLU A 24 22.79 -5.74 -4.97
C GLU A 24 23.72 -4.57 -4.62
N ALA A 25 23.41 -3.36 -5.08
CA ALA A 25 24.19 -2.16 -4.75
C ALA A 25 24.22 -1.92 -3.24
N LEU A 26 23.08 -2.06 -2.55
CA LEU A 26 23.00 -1.93 -1.09
C LEU A 26 23.83 -3.01 -0.38
N GLN A 27 23.77 -4.25 -0.85
CA GLN A 27 24.53 -5.36 -0.27
C GLN A 27 26.03 -5.14 -0.40
N ILE A 28 26.51 -4.69 -1.57
CA ILE A 28 27.91 -4.35 -1.82
C ILE A 28 28.34 -3.18 -0.93
N ALA A 29 27.51 -2.15 -0.79
CA ALA A 29 27.83 -1.01 0.06
C ALA A 29 28.01 -1.42 1.53
N ARG A 30 27.11 -2.26 2.06
CA ARG A 30 27.18 -2.79 3.43
C ARG A 30 28.40 -3.69 3.65
N SER A 31 28.68 -4.61 2.73
CA SER A 31 29.84 -5.51 2.86
C SER A 31 31.16 -4.73 2.80
N THR A 32 31.24 -3.71 1.95
CA THR A 32 32.41 -2.83 1.84
C THR A 32 32.60 -2.02 3.13
N SER A 33 31.53 -1.43 3.67
CA SER A 33 31.59 -0.70 4.94
C SER A 33 32.05 -1.60 6.10
N ALA A 34 31.51 -2.82 6.19
CA ALA A 34 31.93 -3.79 7.21
C ALA A 34 33.40 -4.20 7.08
N ALA A 35 33.89 -4.42 5.85
CA ALA A 35 35.29 -4.75 5.58
C ALA A 35 36.23 -3.62 6.00
N LEU A 36 35.88 -2.37 5.72
CA LEU A 36 36.65 -1.20 6.14
C LEU A 36 36.72 -1.09 7.67
N LEU A 37 35.61 -1.31 8.38
CA LEU A 37 35.60 -1.32 9.86
C LEU A 37 36.50 -2.41 10.45
N SER A 38 36.55 -3.58 9.82
CA SER A 38 37.42 -4.69 10.28
C SER A 38 38.91 -4.46 10.04
N THR A 39 39.26 -3.61 9.07
CA THR A 39 40.65 -3.35 8.64
C THR A 39 41.22 -2.06 9.26
N SER A 40 40.36 -1.16 9.75
CA SER A 40 40.75 0.19 10.18
C SER A 40 40.93 0.30 11.68
N GLN A 41 42.16 0.06 12.17
CA GLN A 41 42.67 0.82 13.31
C GLN A 41 43.18 2.16 12.77
N GLN A 42 42.45 3.24 13.08
CA GLN A 42 42.85 4.64 12.92
C GLN A 42 43.17 5.10 11.48
N ILE A 43 42.14 5.53 10.72
CA ILE A 43 42.07 6.74 9.88
C ILE A 43 40.69 6.71 9.19
N LYS A 44 39.80 7.66 9.53
CA LYS A 44 38.55 7.85 8.78
C LYS A 44 38.89 8.33 7.37
N SER A 45 38.80 7.44 6.39
CA SER A 45 39.01 7.79 4.97
C SER A 45 37.77 8.49 4.40
N SER A 46 37.95 9.32 3.38
CA SER A 46 36.84 9.99 2.66
C SER A 46 35.83 9.01 2.06
N SER A 47 36.29 7.81 1.69
CA SER A 47 35.45 6.71 1.19
C SER A 47 34.47 6.19 2.24
N ASP A 48 34.88 6.17 3.52
CA ASP A 48 34.06 5.72 4.64
C ASP A 48 32.90 6.71 4.91
N SER A 49 33.17 8.02 4.79
CA SER A 49 32.12 9.04 4.87
C SER A 49 31.10 8.95 3.74
N GLN A 50 31.52 8.66 2.51
CA GLN A 50 30.61 8.52 1.36
C GLN A 50 29.69 7.30 1.50
N LEU A 51 30.21 6.16 1.98
CA LEU A 51 29.39 4.97 2.24
C LEU A 51 28.39 5.18 3.37
N THR A 52 28.76 5.96 4.38
CA THR A 52 27.89 6.28 5.52
C THR A 52 26.63 7.05 5.08
N GLU A 53 26.73 7.91 4.07
CA GLU A 53 25.59 8.65 3.49
C GLU A 53 24.84 7.84 2.41
N LEU A 54 25.57 7.02 1.64
CA LEU A 54 25.00 6.25 0.54
C LEU A 54 24.08 5.12 1.03
N ILE A 55 24.45 4.41 2.11
CA ILE A 55 23.67 3.26 2.60
C ILE A 55 22.23 3.65 2.97
N PRO A 56 21.98 4.69 3.82
CA PRO A 56 20.62 5.13 4.12
C PRO A 56 19.84 5.54 2.87
N THR A 57 20.51 6.20 1.92
CA THR A 57 19.89 6.62 0.64
C THR A 57 19.44 5.41 -0.18
N LEU A 58 20.26 4.38 -0.28
CA LEU A 58 19.91 3.14 -0.99
C LEU A 58 18.82 2.35 -0.26
N GLU A 59 18.82 2.33 1.07
CA GLU A 59 17.77 1.72 1.88
C GLU A 59 16.42 2.40 1.64
N GLN A 60 16.37 3.73 1.66
CA GLN A 60 15.16 4.50 1.40
C GLN A 60 14.66 4.30 -0.03
N ARG A 61 15.55 4.34 -1.04
CA ARG A 61 15.17 4.02 -2.43
C ARG A 61 14.63 2.60 -2.55
N LEU A 62 15.22 1.62 -1.85
CA LEU A 62 14.79 0.23 -1.89
C LEU A 62 13.41 0.05 -1.24
N GLN A 63 13.17 0.70 -0.11
CA GLN A 63 11.86 0.70 0.55
C GLN A 63 10.78 1.32 -0.35
N THR A 64 11.08 2.45 -0.98
CA THR A 64 10.19 3.11 -1.95
C THR A 64 9.90 2.18 -3.15
N ALA A 65 10.93 1.51 -3.66
CA ALA A 65 10.78 0.53 -4.73
C ALA A 65 9.91 -0.67 -4.33
N PHE A 66 9.97 -1.12 -3.07
CA PHE A 66 9.04 -2.15 -2.59
C PHE A 66 7.58 -1.68 -2.57
N VAL A 67 7.32 -0.40 -2.25
CA VAL A 67 5.96 0.16 -2.37
C VAL A 67 5.55 0.25 -3.83
N GLN A 68 6.44 0.66 -4.73
CA GLN A 68 6.18 0.65 -6.17
C GLN A 68 5.83 -0.76 -6.68
N LYS A 69 6.54 -1.80 -6.21
CA LYS A 69 6.22 -3.20 -6.53
C LYS A 69 4.81 -3.58 -6.07
N GLN A 70 4.40 -3.13 -4.88
CA GLN A 70 3.06 -3.38 -4.36
C GLN A 70 2.01 -2.70 -5.25
N ILE A 71 2.18 -1.42 -5.56
CA ILE A 71 1.30 -0.66 -6.47
C ILE A 71 1.17 -1.37 -7.82
N TYR A 72 2.30 -1.73 -8.42
CA TYR A 72 2.33 -2.48 -9.69
C TYR A 72 1.53 -3.78 -9.61
N THR A 73 1.73 -4.55 -8.55
CA THR A 73 1.02 -5.83 -8.32
C THR A 73 -0.48 -5.62 -8.16
N ASP A 74 -0.88 -4.61 -7.39
CA ASP A 74 -2.29 -4.29 -7.15
C ASP A 74 -3.00 -3.85 -8.43
N LEU A 75 -2.35 -3.02 -9.25
CA LEU A 75 -2.89 -2.62 -10.56
C LEU A 75 -2.99 -3.81 -11.53
N GLN A 76 -2.02 -4.73 -11.52
CA GLN A 76 -2.11 -5.96 -12.30
C GLN A 76 -3.28 -6.83 -11.86
N MET A 77 -3.50 -6.99 -10.55
CA MET A 77 -4.64 -7.74 -10.03
C MET A 77 -5.96 -7.08 -10.42
N TYR A 78 -6.04 -5.75 -10.31
CA TYR A 78 -7.21 -4.97 -10.72
C TYR A 78 -7.52 -5.15 -12.21
N MET A 79 -6.51 -5.08 -13.08
CA MET A 79 -6.65 -5.34 -14.51
C MET A 79 -7.20 -6.74 -14.81
N ARG A 80 -6.64 -7.78 -14.17
CA ARG A 80 -7.11 -9.16 -14.34
C ARG A 80 -8.57 -9.35 -13.91
N ALA A 81 -8.97 -8.69 -12.82
CA ALA A 81 -10.35 -8.69 -12.36
C ALA A 81 -11.29 -8.03 -13.40
N LEU A 82 -10.91 -6.87 -13.93
CA LEU A 82 -11.67 -6.18 -14.98
C LEU A 82 -11.78 -7.00 -16.27
N GLU A 83 -10.70 -7.63 -16.73
CA GLU A 83 -10.71 -8.48 -17.93
C GLU A 83 -11.70 -9.65 -17.77
N THR A 84 -11.75 -10.25 -16.57
CA THR A 84 -12.70 -11.34 -16.26
C THR A 84 -14.16 -10.88 -16.36
N HIS A 85 -14.48 -9.68 -15.86
CA HIS A 85 -15.82 -9.10 -15.97
C HIS A 85 -16.19 -8.68 -17.40
N THR A 86 -15.21 -8.23 -18.18
CA THR A 86 -15.40 -7.77 -19.56
C THR A 86 -15.68 -8.94 -20.51
N ILE A 87 -15.02 -10.09 -20.33
CA ILE A 87 -15.33 -11.31 -21.09
C ILE A 87 -16.79 -11.76 -20.89
N THR A 88 -17.39 -11.41 -19.75
CA THR A 88 -18.77 -11.78 -19.41
C THR A 88 -19.81 -10.76 -19.92
N SER A 89 -19.40 -9.53 -20.22
CA SER A 89 -20.29 -8.42 -20.60
C SER A 89 -19.94 -7.86 -21.99
N THR A 90 -20.82 -8.07 -22.96
CA THR A 90 -20.62 -7.70 -24.37
C THR A 90 -20.75 -6.21 -24.69
N ILE A 91 -20.94 -5.34 -23.68
CA ILE A 91 -21.10 -3.90 -23.85
C ILE A 91 -20.04 -3.18 -23.01
N ILE A 92 -18.92 -2.85 -23.65
CA ILE A 92 -17.92 -1.93 -23.11
C ILE A 92 -18.34 -0.54 -23.57
N ASN A 93 -18.55 0.40 -22.65
CA ASN A 93 -18.72 1.81 -22.98
C ASN A 93 -17.35 2.50 -23.12
N ASP A 94 -17.29 3.60 -23.87
CA ASP A 94 -16.03 4.31 -24.15
C ASP A 94 -15.29 4.75 -22.87
N ASP A 95 -16.02 5.12 -21.82
CA ASP A 95 -15.45 5.53 -20.52
C ASP A 95 -14.68 4.38 -19.84
N LEU A 96 -15.23 3.16 -19.84
CA LEU A 96 -14.56 1.98 -19.25
C LEU A 96 -13.33 1.58 -20.07
N GLN A 97 -13.43 1.67 -21.40
CA GLN A 97 -12.31 1.40 -22.30
C GLN A 97 -11.14 2.36 -22.03
N GLN A 98 -11.43 3.66 -21.92
CA GLN A 98 -10.42 4.66 -21.60
C GLN A 98 -9.78 4.42 -20.23
N HIS A 99 -10.58 4.03 -19.23
CA HIS A 99 -10.08 3.69 -17.89
C HIS A 99 -9.10 2.50 -17.93
N ILE A 100 -9.45 1.45 -18.67
CA ILE A 100 -8.60 0.26 -18.89
C ILE A 100 -7.26 0.68 -19.52
N GLU A 101 -7.29 1.49 -20.57
CA GLU A 101 -6.08 1.98 -21.24
C GLU A 101 -5.19 2.81 -20.30
N HIS A 102 -5.78 3.66 -19.46
CA HIS A 102 -5.04 4.44 -18.47
C HIS A 102 -4.33 3.55 -17.43
N ILE A 103 -4.95 2.45 -17.01
CA ILE A 103 -4.34 1.52 -16.05
C ILE A 103 -3.21 0.75 -16.74
N GLN A 104 -3.43 0.24 -17.95
CA GLN A 104 -2.39 -0.44 -18.74
C GLN A 104 -1.17 0.47 -18.98
N TYR A 105 -1.41 1.74 -19.30
CA TYR A 105 -0.35 2.73 -19.42
C TYR A 105 0.42 2.92 -18.12
N SER A 106 -0.29 3.03 -16.99
CA SER A 106 0.32 3.20 -15.67
C SER A 106 1.16 1.99 -15.26
N ILE A 107 0.70 0.76 -15.55
CA ILE A 107 1.47 -0.47 -15.34
C ILE A 107 2.77 -0.46 -16.16
N LYS A 108 2.70 -0.09 -17.45
CA LYS A 108 3.90 0.02 -18.30
C LYS A 108 4.89 1.06 -17.77
N LYS A 109 4.39 2.19 -17.29
CA LYS A 109 5.22 3.24 -16.68
C LYS A 109 5.91 2.74 -15.42
N LEU A 110 5.18 2.11 -14.50
CA LEU A 110 5.71 1.51 -13.28
C LEU A 110 6.77 0.44 -13.54
N ASP A 111 6.74 -0.25 -14.68
CA ASP A 111 7.76 -1.23 -15.05
C ASP A 111 9.00 -0.59 -15.72
N SER A 112 8.88 0.64 -16.23
CA SER A 112 9.94 1.27 -17.03
C SER A 112 11.01 2.01 -16.22
N ALA A 113 10.73 2.39 -14.97
CA ALA A 113 11.62 3.23 -14.17
C ALA A 113 11.35 3.03 -12.67
N LEU A 114 12.26 3.53 -11.82
CA LEU A 114 12.00 3.75 -10.39
C LEU A 114 11.50 5.16 -10.18
N PHE A 115 10.35 5.30 -9.54
CA PHE A 115 9.76 6.60 -9.20
C PHE A 115 10.13 6.98 -7.77
N ASP A 116 10.13 8.28 -7.49
CA ASP A 116 10.27 8.75 -6.11
C ASP A 116 8.96 8.59 -5.31
N ALA A 117 9.05 8.81 -4.00
CA ALA A 117 7.91 8.60 -3.11
C ALA A 117 6.75 9.58 -3.38
N THR A 118 7.04 10.80 -3.82
CA THR A 118 6.03 11.84 -4.09
C THR A 118 5.28 11.50 -5.37
N GLU A 119 6.00 11.13 -6.43
CA GLU A 119 5.41 10.67 -7.69
C GLU A 119 4.54 9.42 -7.46
N LEU A 120 5.04 8.42 -6.72
CA LEU A 120 4.27 7.23 -6.38
C LEU A 120 2.99 7.57 -5.58
N PHE A 121 3.07 8.56 -4.69
CA PHE A 121 1.93 8.95 -3.87
C PHE A 121 0.85 9.61 -4.72
N VAL A 122 1.22 10.64 -5.50
CA VAL A 122 0.27 11.47 -6.24
C VAL A 122 -0.26 10.74 -7.48
N ASP A 123 0.63 10.23 -8.32
CA ASP A 123 0.26 9.75 -9.66
C ASP A 123 -0.34 8.34 -9.64
N TYR A 124 -0.12 7.58 -8.56
CA TYR A 124 -0.55 6.19 -8.47
C TYR A 124 -1.35 5.90 -7.20
N ALA A 125 -0.76 6.04 -6.00
CA ALA A 125 -1.40 5.59 -4.78
C ALA A 125 -2.70 6.37 -4.48
N GLN A 126 -2.70 7.68 -4.69
CA GLN A 126 -3.89 8.53 -4.56
C GLN A 126 -4.88 8.29 -5.70
N LYS A 127 -4.38 8.31 -6.94
CA LYS A 127 -5.20 8.12 -8.16
C LYS A 127 -6.00 6.82 -8.15
N TYR A 128 -5.41 5.73 -7.66
CA TYR A 128 -6.03 4.39 -7.63
C TYR A 128 -6.56 4.00 -6.24
N GLU A 129 -6.64 4.94 -5.30
CA GLU A 129 -7.16 4.70 -3.95
C GLU A 129 -6.48 3.53 -3.23
N LEU A 130 -5.16 3.42 -3.39
CA LEU A 130 -4.30 2.45 -2.72
C LEU A 130 -3.88 3.00 -1.36
N TYR A 131 -4.84 3.13 -0.45
CA TYR A 131 -4.67 3.80 0.84
C TYR A 131 -3.52 3.21 1.69
N GLU A 132 -3.31 1.90 1.63
CA GLU A 132 -2.19 1.26 2.32
C GLU A 132 -0.83 1.70 1.78
N CYS A 133 -0.71 1.84 0.45
CA CYS A 133 0.50 2.37 -0.18
C CYS A 133 0.69 3.86 0.13
N GLN A 134 -0.40 4.64 0.20
CA GLN A 134 -0.34 6.05 0.64
C GLN A 134 0.26 6.16 2.05
N LEU A 135 -0.20 5.34 2.99
CA LEU A 135 0.34 5.32 4.36
C LEU A 135 1.82 4.93 4.40
N LEU A 136 2.22 3.91 3.62
CA LEU A 136 3.62 3.48 3.55
C LEU A 136 4.52 4.60 3.01
N LEU A 137 4.11 5.28 1.95
CA LEU A 137 4.89 6.36 1.35
C LEU A 137 5.05 7.56 2.30
N LEU A 138 3.98 7.96 3.00
CA LEU A 138 4.06 9.03 4.00
C LEU A 138 4.98 8.66 5.17
N GLN A 139 4.95 7.40 5.60
CA GLN A 139 5.84 6.89 6.65
C GLN A 139 7.32 6.90 6.20
N LEU A 140 7.60 6.56 4.94
CA LEU A 140 8.95 6.58 4.37
C LEU A 140 9.51 8.00 4.20
N ASP A 141 8.64 8.96 3.91
CA ASP A 141 9.00 10.37 3.75
C ASP A 141 9.11 11.11 5.10
N GLY A 142 8.65 10.49 6.19
CA GLY A 142 8.60 11.10 7.52
C GLY A 142 7.51 12.18 7.66
N ASN A 143 6.75 12.45 6.59
CA ASN A 143 5.67 13.43 6.53
C ASN A 143 4.35 12.83 7.02
N GLU A 144 4.28 12.56 8.31
CA GLU A 144 3.12 11.96 8.97
C GLU A 144 2.21 13.01 9.63
N GLU A 145 1.64 13.91 8.83
CA GLU A 145 0.65 14.84 9.36
C GLU A 145 -0.56 14.05 9.91
N PRO A 146 -0.92 14.20 11.21
CA PRO A 146 -1.97 13.39 11.83
C PRO A 146 -3.31 13.46 11.10
N THR A 147 -3.68 14.64 10.59
CA THR A 147 -4.94 14.87 9.86
C THR A 147 -5.01 14.06 8.57
N ILE A 148 -3.91 14.04 7.80
CA ILE A 148 -3.81 13.29 6.55
C ILE A 148 -3.87 11.80 6.83
N LEU A 149 -3.07 11.32 7.80
CA LEU A 149 -3.08 9.91 8.21
C LEU A 149 -4.47 9.45 8.64
N GLN A 150 -5.14 10.19 9.51
CA GLN A 150 -6.51 9.87 9.94
C GLN A 150 -7.49 9.84 8.76
N THR A 151 -7.34 10.76 7.81
CA THR A 151 -8.17 10.79 6.60
C THR A 151 -7.96 9.53 5.75
N ILE A 152 -6.71 9.11 5.55
CA ILE A 152 -6.39 7.90 4.78
C ILE A 152 -6.87 6.64 5.50
N TRP A 153 -6.64 6.53 6.82
CA TRP A 153 -7.13 5.41 7.64
C TRP A 153 -8.66 5.29 7.60
N ARG A 154 -9.37 6.42 7.71
CA ARG A 154 -10.84 6.43 7.56
C ARG A 154 -11.27 5.92 6.19
N ARG A 155 -10.63 6.39 5.12
CA ARG A 155 -10.95 5.96 3.75
C ARG A 155 -10.66 4.48 3.53
N LEU A 156 -9.53 3.98 4.04
CA LEU A 156 -9.18 2.57 4.02
C LEU A 156 -10.30 1.73 4.67
N LEU A 157 -10.65 2.03 5.93
CA LEU A 157 -11.65 1.26 6.67
C LEU A 157 -13.04 1.33 6.02
N ARG A 158 -13.44 2.49 5.50
CA ARG A 158 -14.73 2.65 4.82
C ARG A 158 -14.79 1.96 3.47
N LYS A 159 -13.67 1.90 2.74
CA LYS A 159 -13.56 1.13 1.50
C LYS A 159 -13.86 -0.35 1.74
N GLU A 160 -13.28 -0.94 2.80
CA GLU A 160 -13.57 -2.34 3.16
C GLU A 160 -15.06 -2.59 3.45
N VAL A 161 -15.73 -1.61 4.07
CA VAL A 161 -17.19 -1.68 4.30
C VAL A 161 -17.94 -1.61 2.96
N ASN A 162 -17.61 -0.64 2.10
CA ASN A 162 -18.32 -0.43 0.83
C ASN A 162 -18.13 -1.58 -0.17
N ASP A 163 -16.94 -2.19 -0.21
CA ASP A 163 -16.63 -3.31 -1.10
C ASP A 163 -17.45 -4.56 -0.72
N LEU A 164 -17.81 -4.72 0.56
CA LEU A 164 -18.65 -5.82 1.06
C LEU A 164 -20.14 -5.48 1.18
N PHE A 165 -20.47 -4.19 1.35
CA PHE A 165 -21.83 -3.65 1.48
C PHE A 165 -22.06 -2.51 0.47
N PRO A 166 -22.16 -2.81 -0.84
CA PRO A 166 -22.50 -1.79 -1.82
C PRO A 166 -23.88 -1.20 -1.51
N SER A 167 -23.98 0.14 -1.52
CA SER A 167 -25.18 0.90 -1.12
C SER A 167 -26.46 0.60 -1.92
N THR A 168 -26.40 -0.26 -2.94
CA THR A 168 -27.47 -0.56 -3.89
C THR A 168 -27.94 -2.01 -3.89
N ALA A 169 -27.43 -2.87 -3.00
CA ALA A 169 -27.80 -4.28 -3.02
C ALA A 169 -29.10 -4.53 -2.22
N ASN A 170 -30.13 -5.04 -2.91
CA ASN A 170 -31.20 -5.84 -2.30
C ASN A 170 -30.55 -7.14 -1.83
N VAL A 171 -29.98 -7.12 -0.62
CA VAL A 171 -29.02 -8.14 -0.24
C VAL A 171 -29.73 -9.40 0.30
N THR A 172 -29.69 -10.49 -0.46
CA THR A 172 -30.14 -11.83 -0.02
C THR A 172 -29.10 -12.47 0.91
N GLY A 173 -29.43 -12.65 2.19
CA GLY A 173 -28.54 -13.12 3.27
C GLY A 173 -28.83 -12.39 4.59
N GLY A 174 -28.65 -13.03 5.74
CA GLY A 174 -28.94 -12.42 7.04
C GLY A 174 -27.89 -11.38 7.42
N ASP A 175 -28.30 -10.23 7.97
CA ASP A 175 -27.41 -9.11 8.34
C ASP A 175 -26.22 -9.55 9.22
N TYR A 176 -26.46 -10.50 10.13
CA TYR A 176 -25.44 -11.08 11.01
C TYR A 176 -24.27 -11.75 10.26
N GLU A 177 -24.56 -12.55 9.24
CA GLU A 177 -23.52 -13.27 8.49
C GLU A 177 -22.58 -12.29 7.78
N ARG A 178 -23.13 -11.21 7.23
CA ARG A 178 -22.32 -10.18 6.56
C ARG A 178 -21.47 -9.37 7.52
N ILE A 179 -22.02 -9.04 8.69
CA ILE A 179 -21.26 -8.34 9.73
C ILE A 179 -20.08 -9.21 10.18
N MET A 180 -20.28 -10.53 10.33
CA MET A 180 -19.18 -11.45 10.65
C MET A 180 -18.10 -11.48 9.55
N ILE A 181 -18.50 -11.52 8.27
CA ILE A 181 -17.56 -11.49 7.15
C ILE A 181 -16.76 -10.18 7.14
N LEU A 182 -17.44 -9.03 7.29
CA LEU A 182 -16.78 -7.72 7.36
C LEU A 182 -15.83 -7.63 8.55
N GLN A 183 -16.25 -8.10 9.71
CA GLN A 183 -15.42 -8.11 10.89
C GLN A 183 -14.13 -8.90 10.65
N GLN A 184 -14.24 -10.10 10.07
CA GLN A 184 -13.09 -10.91 9.70
C GLN A 184 -12.20 -10.21 8.66
N HIS A 185 -12.80 -9.51 7.70
CA HIS A 185 -12.08 -8.75 6.68
C HIS A 185 -11.28 -7.59 7.29
N LEU A 186 -11.90 -6.81 8.19
CA LEU A 186 -11.25 -5.71 8.90
C LEU A 186 -10.10 -6.20 9.79
N ILE A 187 -10.27 -7.33 10.47
CA ILE A 187 -9.20 -7.97 11.26
C ILE A 187 -8.00 -8.27 10.36
N GLU A 188 -8.22 -8.96 9.25
CA GLU A 188 -7.10 -9.34 8.37
C GLU A 188 -6.46 -8.12 7.71
N ARG A 189 -7.25 -7.10 7.33
CA ARG A 189 -6.73 -5.84 6.80
C ARG A 189 -5.79 -5.16 7.80
N LEU A 190 -6.22 -4.98 9.04
CA LEU A 190 -5.40 -4.34 10.07
C LEU A 190 -4.18 -5.17 10.44
N ARG A 191 -4.30 -6.51 10.49
CA ARG A 191 -3.17 -7.41 10.70
C ARG A 191 -2.14 -7.28 9.60
N ASN A 192 -2.57 -7.18 8.34
CA ASN A 192 -1.66 -6.99 7.21
C ASN A 192 -0.97 -5.63 7.25
N CYS A 193 -1.68 -4.57 7.65
CA CYS A 193 -1.06 -3.26 7.90
C CYS A 193 0.03 -3.37 8.99
N ARG A 194 -0.25 -4.06 10.10
CA ARG A 194 0.73 -4.32 11.17
C ARG A 194 1.93 -5.13 10.68
N LYS A 195 1.72 -6.19 9.90
CA LYS A 195 2.79 -7.02 9.31
C LYS A 195 3.73 -6.18 8.42
N LYS A 196 3.18 -5.21 7.70
CA LYS A 196 3.93 -4.24 6.88
C LYS A 196 4.53 -3.08 7.68
N ARG A 197 4.44 -3.14 9.02
CA ARG A 197 4.99 -2.15 9.97
C ARG A 197 4.41 -0.75 9.77
N LEU A 198 3.16 -0.65 9.34
CA LEU A 198 2.43 0.62 9.37
C LEU A 198 2.15 1.02 10.81
N ARG A 199 2.33 2.30 11.12
CA ARG A 199 1.88 2.88 12.39
C ARG A 199 0.35 2.88 12.46
N LEU A 200 -0.19 2.19 13.45
CA LEU A 200 -1.63 2.10 13.70
C LEU A 200 -2.05 3.13 14.76
N PRO A 201 -2.82 4.17 14.41
CA PRO A 201 -3.39 5.09 15.39
C PRO A 201 -4.56 4.41 16.10
N MET A 202 -4.26 3.55 17.08
CA MET A 202 -5.22 2.64 17.72
C MET A 202 -6.47 3.34 18.25
N ASP A 203 -6.33 4.50 18.89
CA ASP A 203 -7.47 5.26 19.43
C ASP A 203 -8.40 5.77 18.32
N PHE A 204 -7.81 6.26 17.22
CA PHE A 204 -8.56 6.72 16.06
C PHE A 204 -9.27 5.55 15.36
N ILE A 205 -8.55 4.46 15.11
CA ILE A 205 -9.11 3.26 14.49
C ILE A 205 -10.27 2.72 15.33
N ARG A 206 -10.11 2.65 16.66
CA ARG A 206 -11.19 2.25 17.57
C ARG A 206 -12.42 3.16 17.42
N GLY A 207 -12.22 4.47 17.38
CA GLY A 207 -13.30 5.44 17.15
C GLY A 207 -14.03 5.22 15.82
N GLU A 208 -13.30 5.04 14.72
CA GLU A 208 -13.90 4.78 13.41
C GLU A 208 -14.62 3.42 13.35
N LEU A 209 -14.08 2.37 13.99
CA LEU A 209 -14.77 1.07 14.06
C LEU A 209 -16.09 1.16 14.83
N LYS A 210 -16.14 1.93 15.92
CA LYS A 210 -17.40 2.21 16.64
C LYS A 210 -18.40 2.96 15.75
N GLN A 211 -17.93 3.95 15.00
CA GLN A 211 -18.77 4.69 14.05
C GLN A 211 -19.30 3.79 12.93
N ILE A 212 -18.49 2.87 12.42
CA ILE A 212 -18.89 1.88 11.43
C ILE A 212 -20.00 0.98 12.01
N ALA A 213 -19.79 0.41 13.20
CA ALA A 213 -20.80 -0.42 13.86
C ALA A 213 -22.14 0.32 14.06
N HIS A 214 -22.10 1.57 14.52
CA HIS A 214 -23.31 2.39 14.64
C HIS A 214 -24.01 2.60 13.30
N THR A 215 -23.24 2.86 12.24
CA THR A 215 -23.80 3.05 10.90
C THR A 215 -24.46 1.76 10.40
N LEU A 216 -23.86 0.60 10.66
CA LEU A 216 -24.43 -0.70 10.29
C LEU A 216 -25.74 -1.00 11.04
N ASN A 217 -25.81 -0.71 12.35
CA ASN A 217 -27.05 -0.89 13.12
C ASN A 217 -28.18 0.02 12.60
N ASN A 218 -27.88 1.28 12.26
CA ASN A 218 -28.87 2.21 11.71
C ASN A 218 -29.44 1.78 10.36
N LEU A 219 -28.69 0.98 9.61
CA LEU A 219 -29.12 0.46 8.31
C LEU A 219 -29.98 -0.81 8.44
N SER A 220 -30.08 -1.41 9.63
CA SER A 220 -30.91 -2.57 9.86
C SER A 220 -32.26 -2.18 10.46
N ASP A 221 -33.33 -2.69 9.85
CA ASP A 221 -34.70 -2.51 10.31
C ASP A 221 -35.02 -3.28 11.62
N HIS A 222 -34.06 -4.04 12.17
CA HIS A 222 -34.28 -4.99 13.27
C HIS A 222 -33.61 -4.60 14.62
N GLY A 223 -33.18 -3.35 14.78
CA GLY A 223 -32.55 -2.85 16.00
C GLY A 223 -31.03 -3.09 16.03
N ASP A 224 -30.40 -2.93 17.20
CA ASP A 224 -28.95 -3.07 17.34
C ASP A 224 -28.49 -4.52 17.09
N ILE A 225 -27.94 -4.78 15.89
CA ILE A 225 -27.41 -6.09 15.51
C ILE A 225 -26.09 -6.38 16.24
N VAL A 226 -25.25 -5.36 16.42
CA VAL A 226 -23.94 -5.50 17.06
C VAL A 226 -23.65 -4.37 18.04
N SER A 227 -23.11 -4.70 19.21
CA SER A 227 -22.57 -3.71 20.15
C SER A 227 -21.35 -3.04 19.56
N SER A 228 -21.33 -1.71 19.48
CA SER A 228 -20.18 -0.96 18.93
C SER A 228 -18.90 -1.20 19.73
N GLU A 229 -19.02 -1.40 21.05
CA GLU A 229 -17.89 -1.70 21.92
C GLU A 229 -17.31 -3.08 21.59
N ASP A 230 -18.15 -4.11 21.53
CA ASP A 230 -17.73 -5.48 21.26
C ASP A 230 -17.16 -5.63 19.85
N PHE A 231 -17.78 -5.00 18.85
CA PHE A 231 -17.29 -4.97 17.48
C PHE A 231 -15.87 -4.40 17.41
N SER A 232 -15.64 -3.23 18.02
CA SER A 232 -14.31 -2.62 18.03
C SER A 232 -13.29 -3.45 18.83
N ASN A 233 -13.68 -4.02 19.98
CA ASN A 233 -12.79 -4.79 20.83
C ASN A 233 -12.38 -6.11 20.18
N GLN A 234 -13.31 -6.80 19.53
CA GLN A 234 -13.03 -8.08 18.89
C GLN A 234 -12.15 -7.93 17.64
N ILE A 235 -12.27 -6.80 16.92
CA ILE A 235 -11.35 -6.51 15.80
C ILE A 235 -9.94 -6.20 16.32
N LEU A 236 -9.85 -5.48 17.44
CA LEU A 236 -8.58 -4.97 17.96
C LEU A 236 -7.88 -5.91 18.96
N SER A 237 -8.51 -7.00 19.40
CA SER A 237 -7.97 -7.88 20.47
C SER A 237 -6.62 -8.51 20.11
N ASP A 238 -6.40 -8.76 18.82
CA ASP A 238 -5.26 -9.54 18.31
C ASP A 238 -4.25 -8.67 17.53
N LEU A 239 -4.34 -7.34 17.67
CA LEU A 239 -3.50 -6.35 17.01
C LEU A 239 -2.46 -5.72 17.93
#